data_AF-W1NK21-F1
#
_entry.id   AF-W1NK21-F1
#
_cell.length_a   1.000
_cell.length_b   1.000
_cell.length_c   1.000
_cell.angle_alpha   90.00
_cell.angle_beta   90.00
_cell.angle_gamma   90.00
#
_symmetry.space_group_name_H-M   'P 1'
#
loop_
_entity.id
_entity.type
_entity.pdbx_description
1 polymer ?
#
loop_
_entity_poly.entity_id
_entity_poly.type
_entity_poly.pdbx_seq_one_letter_code
_entity_poly.pdbx_strand_id
1 'polypeptide(L)'
;MHRPIMNEHDQGQALPAPLYYHHPQFGASSINSTNSSSLPATGPLIDTALSTRISNSLSLNHLSRPSSPAPTAQVSSALTALQGKSLDEIHQLLTDKKAYVAFLHSLEPVRPLDLLREELIKGHVNLASSNLEKHSQFAELRNQCTIIRSELAGAKERFDELEQLEKEITSVYSFTALLNKLQEAAMKVEDDSESLNQRLVSKDIDLGEFIQLYKKERMLYQRRTLIYVAAKSSVG
;
A
#
# COMPACT_ATOMS: atom_id res chain seq x y z
N MET A 1 57.23 28.60 30.62
CA MET A 1 56.62 28.63 29.27
C MET A 1 55.48 27.61 29.26
N HIS A 2 54.29 28.01 29.70
CA HIS A 2 53.12 28.32 28.85
C HIS A 2 52.71 27.16 27.94
N ARG A 3 51.74 26.37 28.42
CA ARG A 3 50.91 25.45 27.61
C ARG A 3 49.77 26.25 26.98
N PRO A 4 49.39 26.04 25.71
CA PRO A 4 48.13 26.51 25.19
C PRO A 4 47.02 25.48 25.42
N ILE A 5 45.85 26.01 25.77
CA ILE A 5 44.57 25.36 25.99
C ILE A 5 43.96 25.02 24.63
N MET A 6 43.63 23.75 24.38
CA MET A 6 42.75 23.36 23.28
C MET A 6 41.31 23.31 23.79
N ASN A 7 40.52 24.28 23.36
CA ASN A 7 39.07 24.18 23.28
C ASN A 7 38.73 23.75 21.86
N GLU A 8 38.22 22.54 21.66
CA GLU A 8 37.29 22.25 20.58
C GLU A 8 36.17 21.35 21.13
N HIS A 9 34.94 21.86 20.97
CA HIS A 9 33.69 21.14 21.16
C HIS A 9 33.59 20.08 20.06
N ASP A 10 33.67 18.81 20.42
CA ASP A 10 33.22 17.73 19.55
C ASP A 10 31.84 17.27 20.04
N GLN A 11 30.80 17.69 19.31
CA GLN A 11 29.44 17.21 19.50
C GLN A 11 29.37 15.78 18.96
N GLY A 12 29.40 14.79 19.85
CA GLY A 12 29.04 13.42 19.52
C GLY A 12 27.60 13.36 18.99
N GLN A 13 27.45 13.18 17.68
CA GLN A 13 26.19 12.80 17.06
C GLN A 13 25.83 11.39 17.51
N ALA A 14 24.87 11.29 18.42
CA ALA A 14 24.22 10.05 18.80
C ALA A 14 23.32 9.55 17.65
N LEU A 15 23.51 8.29 17.27
CA LEU A 15 22.62 7.54 16.38
C LEU A 15 21.17 7.55 16.94
N PRO A 16 20.13 7.82 16.14
CA PRO A 16 18.77 7.65 16.61
C PRO A 16 18.42 6.15 16.72
N ALA A 17 17.97 5.74 17.90
CA ALA A 17 17.49 4.40 18.20
C ALA A 17 16.28 4.02 17.31
N PRO A 18 16.09 2.72 16.99
CA PRO A 18 14.97 2.28 16.16
C PRO A 18 13.65 2.46 16.90
N LEU A 19 12.68 3.10 16.25
CA LEU A 19 11.32 3.19 16.78
C LEU A 19 10.66 1.81 16.65
N TYR A 20 10.50 1.15 17.79
CA TYR A 20 9.64 -0.02 17.92
C TYR A 20 8.19 0.38 17.65
N TYR A 21 7.69 0.09 16.44
CA TYR A 21 6.27 0.14 16.17
C TYR A 21 5.58 -1.07 16.81
N HIS A 22 4.65 -0.78 17.72
CA HIS A 22 3.79 -1.75 18.38
C HIS A 22 2.80 -2.33 17.36
N HIS A 23 2.92 -3.61 17.04
CA HIS A 23 2.00 -4.35 16.18
C HIS A 23 0.79 -4.83 17.02
N PRO A 24 -0.46 -4.50 16.67
CA PRO A 24 -1.62 -5.17 17.25
C PRO A 24 -1.72 -6.58 16.67
N GLN A 25 -1.69 -7.56 17.57
CA GLN A 25 -1.87 -8.98 17.27
C GLN A 25 -3.34 -9.25 16.96
N PHE A 26 -3.71 -9.42 15.69
CA PHE A 26 -5.02 -9.94 15.32
C PHE A 26 -4.95 -11.47 15.29
N GLY A 27 -5.75 -12.09 16.16
CA GLY A 27 -5.86 -13.53 16.31
C GLY A 27 -6.30 -14.20 15.01
N ALA A 28 -5.57 -15.24 14.64
CA ALA A 28 -5.95 -16.16 13.58
C ALA A 28 -7.21 -16.93 14.02
N SER A 29 -8.34 -16.65 13.35
CA SER A 29 -9.46 -17.58 13.32
C SER A 29 -9.40 -18.36 12.02
N SER A 30 -8.97 -19.61 12.15
CA SER A 30 -8.95 -20.62 11.11
C SER A 30 -10.39 -20.92 10.68
N ILE A 31 -10.71 -20.73 9.40
CA ILE A 31 -12.01 -21.13 8.84
C ILE A 31 -11.74 -22.14 7.73
N ASN A 32 -12.28 -23.34 7.93
CA ASN A 32 -12.14 -24.51 7.07
C ASN A 32 -12.48 -24.21 5.60
N SER A 33 -11.55 -24.59 4.73
CA SER A 33 -11.76 -24.78 3.30
C SER A 33 -12.77 -25.92 3.06
N THR A 34 -13.85 -25.61 2.33
CA THR A 34 -14.54 -26.61 1.51
C THR A 34 -14.55 -26.10 0.08
N ASN A 35 -13.82 -26.83 -0.78
CA ASN A 35 -13.78 -26.64 -2.21
C ASN A 35 -15.08 -27.15 -2.84
N SER A 36 -15.63 -26.41 -3.79
CA SER A 36 -16.48 -26.94 -4.86
C SER A 36 -16.33 -26.05 -6.11
N SER A 37 -15.36 -26.44 -6.93
CA SER A 37 -15.28 -26.34 -8.40
C SER A 37 -16.39 -25.59 -9.18
N SER A 38 -15.98 -24.59 -9.98
CA SER A 38 -16.10 -24.62 -11.46
C SER A 38 -15.51 -23.35 -12.11
N LEU A 39 -14.63 -23.55 -13.09
CA LEU A 39 -14.20 -22.60 -14.13
C LEU A 39 -15.19 -22.74 -15.33
N PRO A 40 -15.34 -21.78 -16.30
CA PRO A 40 -14.21 -21.22 -17.05
C PRO A 40 -14.32 -19.78 -17.67
N ALA A 41 -13.12 -19.28 -18.02
CA ALA A 41 -12.69 -18.58 -19.24
C ALA A 41 -13.16 -17.15 -19.66
N THR A 42 -12.19 -16.47 -20.28
CA THR A 42 -12.20 -15.30 -21.20
C THR A 42 -12.18 -13.88 -20.60
N GLY A 43 -11.11 -13.12 -20.89
CA GLY A 43 -11.03 -11.64 -20.75
C GLY A 43 -11.39 -10.92 -22.06
N PRO A 44 -10.94 -9.68 -22.33
CA PRO A 44 -10.51 -8.57 -21.47
C PRO A 44 -11.29 -7.25 -21.73
N LEU A 45 -10.87 -6.17 -21.05
CA LEU A 45 -11.18 -4.74 -21.19
C LEU A 45 -12.31 -4.11 -20.33
N ILE A 46 -11.82 -3.28 -19.39
CA ILE A 46 -12.27 -1.92 -19.00
C ILE A 46 -13.77 -1.71 -18.85
N ASP A 47 -14.25 -1.69 -17.60
CA ASP A 47 -15.11 -0.61 -17.15
C ASP A 47 -15.24 -0.57 -15.62
N THR A 48 -14.99 0.63 -15.07
CA THR A 48 -15.61 1.26 -13.92
C THR A 48 -16.69 0.45 -13.18
N ALA A 49 -16.28 -0.53 -12.37
CA ALA A 49 -17.19 -1.32 -11.54
C ALA A 49 -17.09 -0.93 -10.06
N LEU A 50 -17.37 0.35 -9.76
CA LEU A 50 -17.80 0.76 -8.42
C LEU A 50 -19.16 1.48 -8.52
N SER A 51 -20.12 0.84 -9.18
CA SER A 51 -21.52 1.29 -9.21
C SER A 51 -22.45 0.11 -9.43
N THR A 52 -22.44 -0.89 -8.53
CA THR A 52 -23.57 -1.83 -8.43
C THR A 52 -23.71 -2.61 -7.11
N ARG A 53 -22.95 -2.31 -6.05
CA ARG A 53 -23.14 -2.93 -4.72
C ARG A 53 -23.96 -2.12 -3.73
N ILE A 54 -24.89 -1.31 -4.24
CA ILE A 54 -26.03 -0.79 -3.46
C ILE A 54 -27.30 -1.24 -4.18
N SER A 55 -27.48 -2.55 -4.26
CA SER A 55 -28.76 -3.15 -4.58
C SER A 55 -28.80 -4.42 -3.72
N ASN A 56 -29.87 -4.54 -2.96
CA ASN A 56 -30.17 -5.65 -2.04
C ASN A 56 -29.80 -5.41 -0.57
N SER A 57 -30.36 -4.36 0.04
CA SER A 57 -30.94 -4.50 1.40
C SER A 57 -31.97 -3.43 1.79
N LEU A 58 -32.56 -2.69 0.85
CA LEU A 58 -33.79 -1.96 1.13
C LEU A 58 -34.97 -2.90 0.86
N SER A 59 -35.08 -3.95 1.68
CA SER A 59 -36.35 -4.62 1.89
C SER A 59 -37.26 -3.60 2.56
N LEU A 60 -37.91 -2.75 1.74
CA LEU A 60 -38.95 -1.82 2.14
C LEU A 60 -40.26 -2.59 2.40
N ASN A 61 -40.16 -3.69 3.14
CA ASN A 61 -41.29 -4.44 3.61
C ASN A 61 -41.54 -3.99 5.04
N HIS A 62 -42.74 -3.48 5.28
CA HIS A 62 -43.32 -3.17 6.59
C HIS A 62 -43.09 -1.76 7.17
N LEU A 63 -43.31 -0.70 6.36
CA LEU A 63 -43.87 0.52 6.96
C LEU A 63 -45.37 0.28 7.15
N SER A 64 -45.74 -0.21 8.33
CA SER A 64 -47.13 -0.21 8.78
C SER A 64 -47.61 1.23 8.69
N ARG A 65 -48.39 1.55 7.64
CA ARG A 65 -49.05 2.84 7.49
C ARG A 65 -49.81 3.09 8.80
N PRO A 66 -49.52 4.16 9.56
CA PRO A 66 -50.39 4.55 10.65
C PRO A 66 -51.78 4.74 10.03
N SER A 67 -52.77 3.99 10.51
CA SER A 67 -54.16 4.15 10.09
C SER A 67 -54.56 5.59 10.35
N SER A 68 -54.56 6.41 9.30
CA SER A 68 -54.99 7.80 9.38
C SER A 68 -56.48 7.81 9.73
N PRO A 69 -56.91 8.54 10.77
CA PRO A 69 -58.33 8.68 11.08
C PRO A 69 -59.09 9.20 9.85
N ALA A 70 -60.31 8.72 9.64
CA ALA A 70 -61.15 9.20 8.55
C ALA A 70 -61.24 10.74 8.57
N PRO A 71 -61.20 11.42 7.40
CA PRO A 71 -61.14 12.88 7.32
C PRO A 71 -62.28 13.59 8.06
N THR A 72 -63.45 12.95 8.17
CA THR A 72 -64.61 13.44 8.93
C THR A 72 -64.39 13.50 10.44
N ALA A 73 -63.63 12.57 11.03
CA ALA A 73 -63.34 12.57 12.46
C ALA A 73 -62.40 13.73 12.86
N GLN A 74 -61.44 14.05 11.99
CA GLN A 74 -60.51 15.15 12.21
C GLN A 74 -61.20 16.52 12.12
N VAL A 75 -62.12 16.70 11.16
CA VAL A 75 -62.91 17.94 11.01
C VAL A 75 -63.80 18.18 12.25
N SER A 76 -64.42 17.13 12.80
CA SER A 76 -65.21 17.25 14.03
C SER A 76 -64.37 17.70 15.23
N SER A 77 -63.14 17.19 15.38
CA SER A 77 -62.24 17.58 16.46
C SER A 77 -61.78 19.05 16.35
N ALA A 78 -61.51 19.52 15.13
CA ALA A 78 -61.15 20.91 14.85
C ALA A 78 -62.32 21.86 15.10
N LEU A 79 -63.55 21.44 14.77
CA LEU A 79 -64.78 22.21 15.02
C LEU A 79 -65.02 22.36 16.54
N THR A 80 -64.86 21.29 17.32
CA THR A 80 -64.95 21.35 18.79
C THR A 80 -63.90 22.28 19.39
N ALA A 81 -62.67 22.28 18.87
CA ALA A 81 -61.61 23.19 19.31
C ALA A 81 -61.90 24.67 18.96
N LEU A 82 -62.65 24.93 17.88
CA LEU A 82 -63.11 26.28 17.51
C LEU A 82 -64.30 26.75 18.35
N GLN A 83 -65.21 25.85 18.74
CA GLN A 83 -66.38 26.19 19.58
C GLN A 83 -65.99 26.70 20.97
N GLY A 84 -64.81 26.34 21.49
CA GLY A 84 -64.30 26.81 22.77
C GLY A 84 -63.67 28.21 22.76
N LYS A 85 -63.60 28.89 21.62
CA LYS A 85 -62.97 30.21 21.47
C LYS A 85 -63.98 31.35 21.47
N SER A 86 -63.57 32.48 22.04
CA SER A 86 -64.34 33.73 21.99
C SER A 86 -64.37 34.36 20.60
N LEU A 87 -65.33 35.25 20.35
CA LEU A 87 -65.50 35.91 19.05
C LEU A 87 -64.28 36.75 18.67
N ASP A 88 -63.65 37.41 19.65
CA ASP A 88 -62.41 38.18 19.45
C ASP A 88 -61.24 37.26 19.06
N GLU A 89 -61.11 36.09 19.69
CA GLU A 89 -60.09 35.10 19.32
C GLU A 89 -60.33 34.52 17.92
N ILE A 90 -61.58 34.28 17.51
CA ILE A 90 -61.90 33.81 16.15
C ILE A 90 -61.56 34.90 15.13
N HIS A 91 -61.92 36.16 15.40
CA HIS A 91 -61.55 37.29 14.55
C HIS A 91 -60.03 37.44 14.44
N GLN A 92 -59.31 37.23 15.56
CA GLN A 92 -57.86 37.22 15.59
C GLN A 92 -57.26 36.06 14.78
N LEU A 93 -57.82 34.85 14.86
CA LEU A 93 -57.40 33.71 14.03
C LEU A 93 -57.63 33.94 12.53
N LEU A 94 -58.66 34.69 12.15
CA LEU A 94 -58.94 35.04 10.76
C LEU A 94 -58.03 36.15 10.23
N THR A 95 -57.54 37.03 11.10
CA THR A 95 -56.77 38.23 10.72
C THR A 95 -55.26 38.03 10.85
N ASP A 96 -54.81 37.29 11.87
CA ASP A 96 -53.40 37.02 12.13
C ASP A 96 -53.00 35.59 11.70
N LYS A 97 -52.22 35.52 10.62
CA LYS A 97 -51.67 34.26 10.09
C LYS A 97 -50.83 33.50 11.12
N LYS A 98 -50.10 34.18 12.01
CA LYS A 98 -49.28 33.51 13.03
C LYS A 98 -50.16 32.86 14.09
N ALA A 99 -51.19 33.55 14.56
CA ALA A 99 -52.18 32.99 15.47
C ALA A 99 -52.91 31.79 14.87
N TYR A 100 -53.29 31.87 13.59
CA TYR A 100 -53.90 30.75 12.86
C TYR A 100 -52.99 29.51 12.79
N VAL A 101 -51.73 29.68 12.40
CA VAL A 101 -50.77 28.58 12.30
C VAL A 101 -50.47 27.97 13.68
N ALA A 102 -50.32 28.80 14.72
CA ALA A 102 -50.15 28.32 16.08
C ALA A 102 -51.36 27.51 16.57
N PHE A 103 -52.59 27.93 16.22
CA PHE A 103 -53.79 27.15 16.49
C PHE A 103 -53.77 25.79 15.76
N LEU A 104 -53.37 25.74 14.49
CA LEU A 104 -53.25 24.47 13.76
C LEU A 104 -52.27 23.50 14.44
N HIS A 105 -51.10 23.97 14.87
CA HIS A 105 -50.13 23.14 15.62
C HIS A 105 -50.63 22.68 17.00
N SER A 106 -51.62 23.38 17.56
CA SER A 106 -52.25 22.96 18.83
C SER A 106 -53.27 21.82 18.67
N LEU A 107 -53.74 21.56 17.44
CA LEU A 107 -54.73 20.53 17.15
C LEU A 107 -54.14 19.12 17.35
N GLU A 108 -54.90 18.26 18.02
CA GLU A 108 -54.52 16.86 18.28
C GLU A 108 -54.15 16.07 17.01
N PRO A 109 -54.85 16.22 15.88
CA PRO A 109 -54.46 15.59 14.61
C PRO A 109 -53.12 16.07 14.02
N VAL A 110 -52.67 17.28 14.37
CA VAL A 110 -51.49 17.92 13.76
C VAL A 110 -50.22 17.65 14.58
N ARG A 111 -50.33 17.55 15.91
CA ARG A 111 -49.19 17.28 16.80
C ARG A 111 -48.35 16.05 16.40
N PRO A 112 -48.93 14.88 16.04
CA PRO A 112 -48.14 13.74 15.58
C PRO A 112 -47.37 14.01 14.28
N LEU A 113 -47.91 14.86 13.40
CA LEU A 113 -47.23 15.24 12.16
C LEU A 113 -46.05 16.17 12.43
N ASP A 114 -46.18 17.08 13.39
CA ASP A 114 -45.09 17.95 13.82
C ASP A 114 -43.94 17.15 14.44
N LEU A 115 -44.26 16.17 15.29
CA LEU A 115 -43.28 15.26 15.87
C LEU A 115 -42.57 14.44 14.79
N LEU A 116 -43.33 13.86 13.85
CA LEU A 116 -42.76 13.12 12.73
C LEU A 116 -41.84 13.99 11.86
N ARG A 117 -42.23 15.25 11.62
CA ARG A 117 -41.42 16.21 10.89
C ARG A 117 -40.11 16.51 11.63
N GLU A 118 -40.16 16.72 12.94
CA GLU A 118 -38.98 16.96 13.76
C GLU A 118 -38.04 15.75 13.78
N GLU A 119 -38.57 14.54 13.95
CA GLU A 119 -37.80 13.30 13.87
C GLU A 119 -37.15 13.11 12.50
N LEU A 120 -37.87 13.42 11.41
CA LEU A 120 -37.34 13.32 10.06
C LEU A 120 -36.21 14.33 9.82
N ILE A 121 -36.39 15.58 10.25
CA ILE A 121 -35.36 16.62 10.15
C ILE A 121 -34.12 16.19 10.95
N LYS A 122 -34.31 15.73 12.19
CA LYS A 122 -33.22 15.24 13.04
C LYS A 122 -32.50 14.05 12.41
N GLY A 123 -33.25 13.09 11.87
CA GLY A 123 -32.71 11.93 11.16
C GLY A 123 -31.89 12.33 9.93
N HIS A 124 -32.38 13.29 9.15
CA HIS A 124 -31.67 13.80 7.98
C HIS A 124 -30.37 14.53 8.36
N VAL A 125 -30.40 15.38 9.39
CA VAL A 125 -29.20 16.07 9.89
C VAL A 125 -28.17 15.05 10.39
N ASN A 126 -28.58 14.08 11.21
CA ASN A 126 -27.70 13.04 11.72
C ASN A 126 -27.07 12.21 10.58
N LEU A 127 -27.87 11.85 9.57
CA LEU A 127 -27.39 11.10 8.41
C LEU A 127 -26.40 11.93 7.59
N ALA A 128 -26.69 13.20 7.34
CA ALA A 128 -25.79 14.10 6.63
C ALA A 128 -24.45 14.27 7.37
N SER A 129 -24.49 14.47 8.69
CA SER A 129 -23.30 14.55 9.53
C SER A 129 -22.49 13.25 9.50
N SER A 130 -23.13 12.09 9.65
CA SER A 130 -22.45 10.79 9.57
C SER A 130 -21.84 10.53 8.20
N ASN A 131 -22.54 10.91 7.13
CA ASN A 131 -22.01 10.76 5.78
C ASN A 131 -20.80 11.65 5.55
N LEU A 132 -20.83 12.90 6.01
CA LEU A 132 -19.70 13.82 5.91
C LEU A 132 -18.46 13.28 6.65
N GLU A 133 -18.66 12.73 7.84
CA GLU A 133 -17.59 12.09 8.62
C GLU A 133 -16.98 10.89 7.87
N LYS A 134 -17.83 10.00 7.34
CA LYS A 134 -17.38 8.85 6.54
C LYS A 134 -16.62 9.31 5.30
N HIS A 135 -17.08 10.35 4.61
CA HIS A 135 -16.36 10.92 3.46
C HIS A 135 -14.96 11.39 3.85
N SER A 136 -14.81 12.03 5.02
CA SER A 136 -13.49 12.43 5.55
C SER A 136 -12.60 11.21 5.79
N GLN A 137 -13.13 10.17 6.44
CA GLN A 137 -12.39 8.93 6.70
C GLN A 137 -11.97 8.22 5.40
N PHE A 138 -12.85 8.18 4.38
CA PHE A 138 -12.51 7.62 3.07
C PHE A 138 -11.41 8.41 2.36
N ALA A 139 -11.42 9.74 2.45
CA ALA A 139 -10.40 10.58 1.86
C ALA A 139 -9.03 10.32 2.51
N GLU A 140 -8.99 10.22 3.84
CA GLU A 140 -7.79 9.90 4.59
C GLU A 140 -7.25 8.51 4.22
N LEU A 141 -8.10 7.49 4.20
CA LEU A 141 -7.70 6.13 3.88
C LEU A 141 -7.17 6.04 2.43
N ARG A 142 -7.79 6.76 1.49
CA ARG A 142 -7.30 6.86 0.12
C ARG A 142 -5.93 7.52 0.04
N ASN A 143 -5.70 8.57 0.84
CA ASN A 143 -4.39 9.21 0.92
C ASN A 143 -3.33 8.25 1.47
N GLN A 144 -3.65 7.53 2.56
CA GLN A 144 -2.76 6.51 3.13
C GLN A 144 -2.42 5.41 2.10
N CYS A 145 -3.41 4.89 1.37
CA CYS A 145 -3.18 3.92 0.30
C CYS A 145 -2.28 4.48 -0.80
N THR A 146 -2.40 5.77 -1.12
CA THR A 146 -1.56 6.43 -2.14
C THR A 146 -0.11 6.52 -1.68
N ILE A 147 0.11 6.91 -0.42
CA ILE A 147 1.44 6.96 0.20
C ILE A 147 2.08 5.56 0.20
N ILE A 148 1.39 4.56 0.75
CA ILE A 148 1.88 3.17 0.82
C ILE A 148 2.23 2.64 -0.57
N ARG A 149 1.39 2.90 -1.58
CA ARG A 149 1.68 2.51 -2.97
C ARG A 149 2.95 3.16 -3.51
N SER A 150 3.16 4.45 -3.23
CA SER A 150 4.36 5.17 -3.69
C SER A 150 5.62 4.67 -3.00
N GLU A 151 5.56 4.41 -1.69
CA GLU A 151 6.67 3.85 -0.93
C GLU A 151 7.01 2.43 -1.38
N LEU A 152 5.99 1.60 -1.63
CA LEU A 152 6.17 0.25 -2.16
C LEU A 152 6.83 0.28 -3.53
N ALA A 153 6.42 1.18 -4.42
CA ALA A 153 7.03 1.32 -5.74
C ALA A 153 8.52 1.68 -5.63
N GLY A 154 8.87 2.65 -4.78
CA GLY A 154 10.28 3.03 -4.55
C GLY A 154 11.09 1.94 -3.85
N ALA A 155 10.50 1.17 -2.93
CA ALA A 155 11.17 0.03 -2.31
C ALA A 155 11.45 -1.08 -3.33
N LYS A 156 10.51 -1.33 -4.24
CA LYS A 156 10.66 -2.32 -5.31
C LYS A 156 11.73 -1.92 -6.32
N GLU A 157 11.76 -0.66 -6.75
CA GLU A 157 12.81 -0.15 -7.65
C GLU A 157 14.21 -0.38 -7.07
N ARG A 158 14.43 -0.02 -5.80
CA ARG A 158 15.71 -0.28 -5.13
C ARG A 158 16.05 -1.76 -5.00
N PHE A 159 15.04 -2.60 -4.79
CA PHE A 159 15.24 -4.05 -4.73
C PHE A 159 15.71 -4.58 -6.10
N ASP A 160 15.02 -4.18 -7.17
CA ASP A 160 15.34 -4.60 -8.54
C ASP A 160 16.76 -4.11 -8.94
N GLU A 161 17.16 -2.89 -8.54
CA GLU A 161 18.52 -2.36 -8.71
C GLU A 161 19.58 -3.22 -8.00
N LEU A 162 19.32 -3.59 -6.74
CA LEU A 162 20.24 -4.41 -5.95
C LEU A 162 20.36 -5.83 -6.49
N GLU A 163 19.26 -6.43 -6.94
CA GLU A 163 19.25 -7.74 -7.58
C GLU A 163 20.07 -7.73 -8.89
N GLN A 164 19.95 -6.66 -9.68
CA GLN A 164 20.78 -6.50 -10.87
C GLN A 164 22.27 -6.40 -10.53
N LEU A 165 22.62 -5.64 -9.49
CA LEU A 165 24.00 -5.48 -9.02
C LEU A 165 24.56 -6.82 -8.49
N GLU A 166 23.76 -7.56 -7.71
CA GLU A 166 24.11 -8.91 -7.24
C GLU A 166 24.40 -9.85 -8.42
N LYS A 167 23.53 -9.84 -9.43
CA LYS A 167 23.69 -10.66 -10.64
C LYS A 167 24.94 -10.28 -11.42
N GLU A 168 25.26 -9.00 -11.54
CA GLU A 168 26.48 -8.52 -12.19
C GLU A 168 27.73 -9.00 -11.44
N ILE A 169 27.79 -8.77 -10.12
CA ILE A 169 28.90 -9.23 -9.28
C ILE A 169 29.04 -10.75 -9.38
N THR A 170 27.93 -11.48 -9.24
CA THR A 170 27.93 -12.96 -9.31
C THR A 170 28.38 -13.44 -10.69
N SER A 171 28.04 -12.75 -11.78
CA SER A 171 28.52 -13.11 -13.11
C SER A 171 30.05 -13.01 -13.23
N VAL A 172 30.67 -12.01 -12.60
CA VAL A 172 32.12 -11.73 -12.70
C VAL A 172 32.93 -12.55 -11.69
N TYR A 173 32.37 -12.79 -10.51
CA TYR A 173 33.04 -13.36 -9.34
C TYR A 173 32.47 -14.72 -8.92
N SER A 174 31.58 -15.31 -9.71
CA SER A 174 31.19 -16.71 -9.50
C SER A 174 32.42 -17.61 -9.52
N PHE A 175 32.40 -18.65 -8.71
CA PHE A 175 33.44 -19.66 -8.65
C PHE A 175 33.83 -20.18 -10.04
N THR A 176 32.82 -20.44 -10.89
CA THR A 176 33.02 -20.86 -12.28
C THR A 176 33.68 -19.80 -13.15
N ALA A 177 33.27 -18.53 -13.05
CA ALA A 177 33.88 -17.44 -13.80
C ALA A 177 35.36 -17.22 -13.39
N LEU A 178 35.65 -17.32 -12.09
CA LEU A 178 37.02 -17.24 -11.57
C LEU A 178 37.88 -18.43 -12.01
N LEU A 179 37.33 -19.65 -11.99
CA LEU A 179 38.02 -20.83 -12.52
C LEU A 179 38.33 -20.70 -14.01
N ASN A 180 37.37 -20.23 -14.81
CA ASN A 180 37.56 -20.03 -16.25
C ASN A 180 38.66 -18.99 -16.50
N LYS A 181 38.63 -17.84 -15.81
CA LYS A 181 39.70 -16.83 -15.89
C LYS A 181 41.06 -17.38 -15.48
N LEU A 182 41.13 -18.24 -14.46
CA LEU A 182 42.37 -18.88 -14.05
C LEU A 182 42.90 -19.84 -15.12
N GLN A 183 42.00 -20.61 -15.75
CA GLN A 183 42.34 -21.51 -16.85
C GLN A 183 42.82 -20.74 -18.09
N GLU A 184 42.11 -19.69 -18.51
CA GLU A 184 42.53 -18.80 -19.59
C GLU A 184 43.89 -18.17 -19.32
N ALA A 185 44.12 -17.70 -18.09
CA ALA A 185 45.42 -17.15 -17.70
C ALA A 185 46.53 -18.21 -17.68
N ALA A 186 46.22 -19.49 -17.45
CA ALA A 186 47.19 -20.57 -17.59
C ALA A 186 47.49 -20.82 -19.08
N MET A 187 46.48 -20.98 -19.93
CA MET A 187 46.64 -21.17 -21.38
C MET A 187 47.45 -20.05 -22.02
N LYS A 188 47.18 -18.79 -21.66
CA LYS A 188 47.97 -17.65 -22.16
C LYS A 188 49.46 -17.76 -21.85
N VAL A 189 49.83 -18.25 -20.67
CA VAL A 189 51.26 -18.43 -20.32
C VAL A 189 51.87 -19.58 -21.14
N GLU A 190 51.09 -20.60 -21.48
CA GLU A 190 51.56 -21.66 -22.38
C GLU A 190 51.81 -21.10 -23.79
N ASP A 191 50.87 -20.31 -24.32
CA ASP A 191 51.01 -19.64 -25.62
C ASP A 191 52.21 -18.68 -25.66
N ASP A 192 52.41 -17.91 -24.57
CA ASP A 192 53.57 -17.03 -24.41
C ASP A 192 54.88 -17.85 -24.43
N SER A 193 54.89 -19.02 -23.78
CA SER A 193 56.06 -19.92 -23.75
C SER A 193 56.34 -20.59 -25.11
N GLU A 194 55.29 -20.88 -25.88
CA GLU A 194 55.42 -21.37 -27.25
C GLU A 194 55.98 -20.27 -28.17
N SER A 195 55.52 -19.03 -28.00
CA SER A 195 56.07 -17.86 -28.69
C SER A 195 57.55 -17.64 -28.34
N LEU A 196 57.93 -17.85 -27.07
CA LEU A 196 59.32 -17.80 -26.62
C LEU A 196 60.18 -18.90 -27.28
N ASN A 197 59.66 -20.11 -27.43
CA ASN A 197 60.33 -21.19 -28.17
C ASN A 197 60.57 -20.82 -29.64
N GLN A 198 59.57 -20.21 -30.30
CA GLN A 198 59.71 -19.78 -31.70
C GLN A 198 60.79 -18.72 -31.86
N ARG A 199 60.92 -17.80 -30.91
CA ARG A 199 61.99 -16.79 -30.89
C ARG A 199 63.39 -17.41 -30.76
N LEU A 200 63.54 -18.45 -29.93
CA LEU A 200 64.81 -19.18 -29.84
C LEU A 200 65.18 -19.86 -31.17
N VAL A 201 64.21 -20.51 -31.82
CA VAL A 201 64.41 -21.15 -33.13
C VAL A 201 64.80 -20.12 -34.20
N SER A 202 64.18 -18.93 -34.16
CA SER A 202 64.48 -17.81 -35.04
C SER A 202 65.81 -17.12 -34.71
N LYS A 203 66.46 -17.52 -33.61
CA LYS A 203 67.68 -16.90 -33.05
C LYS A 203 67.50 -15.44 -32.63
N ASP A 204 66.27 -15.04 -32.33
CA ASP A 204 65.90 -13.70 -31.85
C ASP A 204 66.17 -13.51 -30.35
N ILE A 205 66.60 -14.56 -29.66
CA ILE A 205 66.94 -14.59 -28.25
C ILE A 205 68.12 -15.53 -28.01
N ASP A 206 69.01 -15.18 -27.09
CA ASP A 206 70.12 -16.05 -26.67
C ASP A 206 69.63 -17.22 -25.81
N LEU A 207 70.36 -18.34 -25.85
CA LEU A 207 70.03 -19.54 -25.09
C LEU A 207 69.98 -19.28 -23.58
N GLY A 208 70.90 -18.48 -23.04
CA GLY A 208 70.93 -18.16 -21.61
C GLY A 208 69.71 -17.36 -21.17
N GLU A 209 69.30 -16.37 -21.96
CA GLU A 209 68.11 -15.56 -21.72
C GLU A 209 66.82 -16.38 -21.85
N PHE A 210 66.75 -17.23 -22.89
CA PHE A 210 65.65 -18.17 -23.11
C PHE A 210 65.43 -19.07 -21.89
N ILE A 211 66.48 -19.72 -21.37
CA ILE A 211 66.35 -20.66 -20.25
C ILE A 211 65.77 -19.94 -19.01
N GLN A 212 66.19 -18.70 -18.75
CA GLN A 212 65.69 -17.92 -17.63
C GLN A 212 64.21 -17.58 -17.78
N LEU A 213 63.80 -17.06 -18.96
CA LEU A 213 62.42 -16.67 -19.22
C LEU A 213 61.48 -17.88 -19.27
N TYR A 214 61.88 -18.94 -19.98
CA TYR A 214 61.08 -20.16 -20.14
C TYR A 214 60.83 -20.85 -18.80
N LYS A 215 61.86 -20.94 -17.94
CA LYS A 215 61.69 -21.49 -16.59
C LYS A 215 60.69 -20.70 -15.76
N LYS A 216 60.71 -19.37 -15.85
CA LYS A 216 59.78 -18.49 -15.14
C LYS A 216 58.33 -18.71 -15.61
N GLU A 217 58.12 -18.75 -16.92
CA GLU A 217 56.80 -19.01 -17.51
C GLU A 217 56.29 -20.40 -17.16
N ARG A 218 57.14 -21.42 -17.25
CA ARG A 218 56.74 -22.79 -16.94
C ARG A 218 56.34 -22.98 -15.47
N MET A 219 57.06 -22.36 -14.53
CA MET A 219 56.68 -22.37 -13.12
C MET A 219 55.33 -21.65 -12.89
N LEU A 220 55.08 -20.55 -13.59
CA LEU A 220 53.83 -19.81 -13.47
C LEU A 220 52.64 -20.62 -14.02
N TYR A 221 52.80 -21.25 -15.19
CA TYR A 221 51.81 -22.15 -15.79
C TYR A 221 51.45 -23.31 -14.84
N GLN A 222 52.48 -24.01 -14.34
CA GLN A 222 52.30 -25.13 -13.43
C GLN A 222 51.58 -24.72 -12.15
N ARG A 223 51.96 -23.58 -11.56
CA ARG A 223 51.31 -23.04 -10.36
C ARG A 223 49.82 -22.77 -10.61
N ARG A 224 49.48 -22.10 -11.72
CA ARG A 224 48.07 -21.80 -12.07
C ARG A 224 47.26 -23.06 -12.31
N THR A 225 47.83 -24.02 -13.05
CA THR A 225 47.18 -25.31 -13.35
C THR A 225 46.92 -26.12 -12.08
N LEU A 226 47.89 -26.17 -11.16
CA LEU A 226 47.74 -26.87 -9.90
C LEU A 226 46.62 -26.26 -9.04
N ILE A 227 46.57 -24.92 -8.95
CA ILE A 227 45.50 -24.21 -8.24
C ILE A 227 44.14 -24.50 -8.89
N TYR A 228 44.05 -24.47 -10.22
CA TYR A 228 42.82 -24.78 -10.94
C TYR A 228 42.33 -26.21 -10.66
N VAL A 229 43.20 -27.22 -10.78
CA VAL A 229 42.84 -28.62 -10.54
C VAL A 229 42.42 -28.83 -9.08
N ALA A 230 43.15 -28.25 -8.12
CA ALA A 230 42.81 -28.34 -6.70
C ALA A 230 41.43 -27.72 -6.42
N ALA A 231 41.19 -26.50 -6.91
CA ALA A 231 39.91 -25.82 -6.73
C ALA A 231 38.75 -26.54 -7.42
N LYS A 232 38.95 -27.07 -8.64
CA LYS A 232 37.94 -27.86 -9.35
C LYS A 232 37.58 -29.14 -8.61
N SER A 233 38.57 -29.77 -7.97
CA SER A 233 38.39 -31.00 -7.20
C SER A 233 37.70 -30.78 -5.85
N SER A 234 37.74 -29.56 -5.29
CA SER A 234 37.09 -29.25 -4.01
C SER A 234 35.58 -28.96 -4.11
N VAL A 235 35.04 -28.88 -5.33
CA VAL A 235 33.61 -28.61 -5.60
C VAL A 235 32.86 -29.87 -6.08
N GLY A 236 33.57 -31.00 -6.22
CA GLY A 236 33.00 -32.31 -6.54
C GLY A 236 32.58 -33.12 -5.32
#